data_AF-A0A367K443-F1
#
_entry.id   AF-A0A367K443-F1
#
_cell.length_a   1.000
_cell.length_b   1.000
_cell.length_c   1.000
_cell.angle_alpha   90.00
_cell.angle_beta   90.00
_cell.angle_gamma   90.00
#
_symmetry.space_group_name_H-M   'P 1'
#
loop_
_entity.id
_entity.type
_entity.pdbx_description
1 polymer ?
#
loop_
_entity_poly.entity_id
_entity_poly.type
_entity_poly.pdbx_seq_one_letter_code
_entity_poly.pdbx_strand_id
1 'polypeptide(L)'
;MGLSQSKAQAEPIVFINPNVPVQFTSSFIHSLEKKVEETTEKAEARQVEALVRVKVAEELEKMKKVEAEIGSTLSAKEPSTIESNSQIDTMIKNIQRASAKELPLEIKEKQEKVVACYRENKDKSLNCWKQVVDFKQAVLEEQKKFISKTH
;
A
#
# COMPACT_ATOMS: atom_id res chain seq x y z
N MET A 1 43.12 15.85 78.92
CA MET A 1 42.90 16.65 77.69
C MET A 1 42.96 15.70 76.51
N GLY A 2 41.83 15.32 75.94
CA GLY A 2 41.75 14.46 74.75
C GLY A 2 40.84 15.13 73.74
N LEU A 3 41.41 15.52 72.59
CA LEU A 3 40.67 16.10 71.49
C LEU A 3 40.72 15.12 70.32
N SER A 4 39.57 14.50 70.05
CA SER A 4 39.32 13.71 68.87
C SER A 4 39.34 14.60 67.62
N GLN A 5 40.18 14.28 66.64
CA GLN A 5 40.10 14.85 65.30
C GLN A 5 39.00 14.15 64.50
N SER A 6 37.99 14.90 64.06
CA SER A 6 36.98 14.45 63.10
C SER A 6 37.28 15.04 61.71
N LYS A 7 37.32 14.18 60.70
CA LYS A 7 37.47 14.49 59.27
C LYS A 7 36.40 15.49 58.80
N ALA A 8 36.80 16.57 58.14
CA ALA A 8 35.91 17.40 57.33
C ALA A 8 35.93 16.91 55.88
N GLN A 9 34.95 16.10 55.50
CA GLN A 9 34.56 15.96 54.09
C GLN A 9 33.64 17.14 53.78
N ALA A 10 34.18 18.16 53.11
CA ALA A 10 33.40 19.29 52.65
C ALA A 10 32.74 18.92 51.31
N GLU A 11 31.50 18.42 51.37
CA GLU A 11 30.62 18.47 50.21
C GLU A 11 30.27 19.95 49.92
N PRO A 12 30.37 20.42 48.66
CA PRO A 12 30.07 21.81 48.35
C PRO A 12 28.57 22.08 48.53
N ILE A 13 28.25 22.99 49.45
CA ILE A 13 26.88 23.48 49.64
C ILE A 13 26.51 24.36 48.44
N VAL A 14 25.64 23.85 47.56
CA VAL A 14 25.14 24.61 46.41
C VAL A 14 23.97 25.48 46.86
N PHE A 15 24.20 26.79 46.98
CA PHE A 15 23.14 27.77 47.20
C PHE A 15 22.45 28.11 45.87
N ILE A 16 21.30 27.49 45.60
CA ILE A 16 20.43 27.90 44.49
C ILE A 16 19.49 28.98 45.03
N ASN A 17 19.84 30.24 44.80
CA ASN A 17 18.95 31.37 45.11
C ASN A 17 17.92 31.49 43.97
N PRO A 18 16.61 31.24 44.21
CA PRO A 18 15.60 31.23 43.16
C PRO A 18 15.28 32.62 42.60
N ASN A 19 15.82 33.69 43.20
CA ASN A 19 15.50 35.08 42.87
C ASN A 19 16.58 35.79 42.02
N VAL A 20 17.43 35.03 41.32
CA VAL A 20 18.44 35.57 40.40
C VAL A 20 18.19 35.01 39.00
N PRO A 21 17.95 35.85 37.97
CA PRO A 21 17.79 35.36 36.62
C PRO A 21 19.11 34.77 36.11
N VAL A 22 19.16 33.45 35.98
CA VAL A 22 20.26 32.76 35.28
C VAL A 22 20.24 33.18 33.81
N GLN A 23 21.23 33.97 33.40
CA GLN A 23 21.42 34.34 32.00
C GLN A 23 22.52 33.48 31.40
N PHE A 24 22.20 32.81 30.29
CA PHE A 24 23.19 32.08 29.50
C PHE A 24 23.91 33.07 28.57
N THR A 25 25.22 32.89 28.42
CA THR A 25 25.98 33.67 27.44
C THR A 25 25.54 33.29 26.02
N SER A 26 25.50 34.28 25.13
CA SER A 26 25.11 34.06 23.72
C SER A 26 25.99 33.02 23.03
N SER A 27 27.28 32.97 23.36
CA SER A 27 28.23 31.97 22.85
C SER A 27 27.89 30.53 23.30
N PHE A 28 27.32 30.37 24.49
CA PHE A 28 26.87 29.07 24.99
C PHE A 28 25.56 28.64 24.31
N ILE A 29 24.60 29.58 24.16
CA ILE A 29 23.35 29.32 23.42
C ILE A 29 23.66 28.92 21.97
N HIS A 30 24.55 29.65 21.29
CA HIS A 30 24.96 29.30 19.92
C HIS A 30 25.70 27.96 19.84
N SER A 31 26.46 27.58 20.88
CA SER A 31 27.09 26.26 20.93
C SER A 31 26.05 25.15 21.11
N LEU A 32 25.01 25.35 21.91
CA LEU A 32 23.90 24.41 22.05
C LEU A 32 23.10 24.32 20.75
N GLU A 33 22.78 25.46 20.13
CA GLU A 33 22.08 25.51 18.84
C GLU A 33 22.88 24.79 17.75
N LYS A 34 24.20 25.00 17.70
CA LYS A 34 25.11 24.27 16.79
C LYS A 34 25.17 22.78 17.12
N LYS A 35 25.15 22.38 18.39
CA LYS A 35 25.13 20.96 18.78
C LYS A 35 23.79 20.29 18.47
N VAL A 36 22.69 21.05 18.53
CA VAL A 36 21.34 20.65 18.10
C VAL A 36 21.27 20.57 16.56
N GLU A 37 22.00 21.42 15.85
CA GLU A 37 22.19 21.32 14.40
C GLU A 37 23.01 20.08 14.00
N GLU A 38 23.99 19.70 14.82
CA GLU A 38 24.91 18.57 14.63
C GLU A 38 24.40 17.26 15.24
N THR A 39 23.13 17.18 15.67
CA THR A 39 22.57 15.89 16.09
C THR A 39 22.59 14.93 14.91
N THR A 40 22.91 13.67 15.19
CA THR A 40 23.01 12.62 14.16
C THR A 40 21.72 12.52 13.34
N GLU A 41 20.56 12.71 13.99
CA GLU A 41 19.25 12.70 13.34
C GLU A 41 19.06 13.83 12.30
N LYS A 42 19.54 15.06 12.58
CA LYS A 42 19.40 16.18 11.64
C LYS A 42 20.40 16.09 10.48
N ALA A 43 21.59 15.56 10.75
CA ALA A 43 22.59 15.28 9.72
C ALA A 43 22.11 14.18 8.76
N GLU A 44 21.50 13.11 9.27
CA GLU A 44 20.87 12.05 8.47
C GLU A 44 19.68 12.59 7.67
N ALA A 45 18.83 13.43 8.27
CA ALA A 45 17.71 14.04 7.56
C ALA A 45 18.17 14.90 6.36
N ARG A 46 19.25 15.68 6.50
CA ARG A 46 19.84 16.46 5.40
C ARG A 46 20.38 15.57 4.27
N GLN A 47 20.97 14.43 4.60
CA GLN A 47 21.45 13.46 3.60
C GLN A 47 20.29 12.80 2.85
N VAL A 48 19.22 12.41 3.56
CA VAL A 48 18.01 11.87 2.94
C VAL A 48 17.36 12.92 2.03
N GLU A 49 17.24 14.16 2.48
CA GLU A 49 16.68 15.25 1.67
C GLU A 49 17.50 15.48 0.39
N ALA A 50 18.83 15.45 0.48
CA ALA A 50 19.70 15.58 -0.70
C ALA A 50 19.47 14.44 -1.70
N LEU A 51 19.37 13.19 -1.24
CA LEU A 51 19.07 12.04 -2.10
C LEU A 51 17.68 12.13 -2.74
N VAL A 52 16.67 12.58 -1.98
CA VAL A 52 15.31 12.77 -2.49
C VAL A 52 15.30 13.83 -3.60
N ARG A 53 15.99 14.97 -3.41
CA ARG A 53 16.08 16.02 -4.44
C ARG A 53 16.67 15.50 -5.76
N VAL A 54 17.71 14.68 -5.69
CA VAL A 54 18.34 14.06 -6.88
C VAL A 54 17.36 13.13 -7.58
N LYS A 55 16.70 12.22 -6.86
CA LYS A 55 15.73 11.29 -7.45
C LYS A 55 14.54 12.01 -8.06
N VAL A 56 14.00 13.02 -7.39
CA VAL A 56 12.88 13.81 -7.92
C VAL A 56 13.27 14.51 -9.21
N ALA A 57 14.47 15.09 -9.29
CA ALA A 57 14.95 15.72 -10.52
C ALA A 57 15.09 14.71 -11.68
N GLU A 58 15.63 13.51 -11.41
CA GLU A 58 15.76 12.45 -12.41
C GLU A 58 14.38 11.97 -12.91
N GLU A 59 13.45 11.72 -11.99
CA GLU A 59 12.10 11.26 -12.33
C GLU A 59 11.30 12.34 -13.07
N LEU A 60 11.50 13.63 -12.74
CA LEU A 60 10.88 14.73 -13.50
C LEU A 60 11.38 14.79 -14.95
N GLU A 61 12.67 14.55 -15.18
CA GLU A 61 13.21 14.48 -16.55
C GLU A 61 12.70 13.25 -17.31
N LYS A 62 12.52 12.11 -16.65
CA LYS A 62 11.85 10.94 -17.25
C LYS A 62 10.39 11.24 -17.61
N MET A 63 9.64 11.86 -16.70
CA MET A 63 8.25 12.26 -16.93
C MET A 63 8.13 13.20 -18.13
N LYS A 64 8.98 14.24 -18.24
CA LYS A 64 8.97 15.15 -19.40
C LYS A 64 9.25 14.43 -20.74
N LYS A 65 10.16 13.45 -20.75
CA LYS A 65 10.44 12.65 -21.96
C LYS A 65 9.23 11.81 -22.36
N VAL A 66 8.62 11.13 -21.38
CA VAL A 66 7.41 10.35 -21.58
C VAL A 66 6.25 11.25 -22.05
N GLU A 67 6.09 12.43 -21.47
CA GLU A 67 5.09 13.42 -21.90
C GLU A 67 5.34 13.92 -23.32
N ALA A 68 6.60 14.15 -23.72
CA ALA A 68 6.94 14.53 -25.09
C ALA A 68 6.68 13.39 -26.09
N GLU A 69 7.01 12.15 -25.74
CA GLU A 69 6.73 10.96 -26.55
C GLU A 69 5.23 10.71 -26.69
N ILE A 70 4.47 10.76 -25.58
CA ILE A 70 3.01 10.65 -25.57
C ILE A 70 2.37 11.81 -26.33
N GLY A 71 2.81 13.04 -26.09
CA GLY A 71 2.32 14.24 -26.79
C GLY A 71 2.56 14.17 -28.29
N SER A 72 3.73 13.68 -28.72
CA SER A 72 4.01 13.44 -30.15
C SER A 72 3.16 12.31 -30.72
N THR A 73 2.90 11.25 -29.96
CA THR A 73 2.04 10.14 -30.39
C THR A 73 0.57 10.57 -30.48
N LEU A 74 0.10 11.41 -29.56
CA LEU A 74 -1.27 11.95 -29.55
C LEU A 74 -1.46 13.08 -30.57
N SER A 75 -0.42 13.84 -30.90
CA SER A 75 -0.48 14.91 -31.90
C SER A 75 -0.28 14.40 -33.33
N ALA A 76 0.51 13.34 -33.53
CA ALA A 76 0.68 12.68 -34.84
C ALA A 76 -0.44 11.68 -35.14
N LYS A 77 -1.15 11.24 -34.10
CA LYS A 77 -2.31 10.36 -34.20
C LYS A 77 -3.48 11.15 -33.68
N GLU A 78 -4.13 11.96 -34.52
CA GLU A 78 -5.58 12.06 -34.40
C GLU A 78 -6.07 10.62 -34.57
N PRO A 79 -6.53 9.91 -33.52
CA PRO A 79 -7.14 8.63 -33.77
C PRO A 79 -8.47 8.98 -34.44
N SER A 80 -8.51 8.86 -35.77
CA SER A 80 -9.78 8.87 -36.47
C SER A 80 -10.69 7.90 -35.70
N THR A 81 -11.86 8.36 -35.27
CA THR A 81 -12.80 7.61 -34.41
C THR A 81 -13.06 6.18 -34.91
N ILE A 82 -12.80 5.94 -36.20
CA ILE A 82 -12.86 4.67 -36.93
C ILE A 82 -11.84 3.63 -36.41
N GLU A 83 -10.59 4.00 -36.11
CA GLU A 83 -9.60 3.05 -35.56
C GLU A 83 -9.97 2.62 -34.13
N SER A 84 -10.41 3.57 -33.30
CA SER A 84 -10.89 3.31 -31.95
C SER A 84 -12.14 2.42 -31.95
N ASN A 85 -13.09 2.66 -32.86
CA ASN A 85 -14.27 1.80 -33.02
C ASN A 85 -13.89 0.37 -33.44
N SER A 86 -12.93 0.22 -34.35
CA SER A 86 -12.44 -1.11 -34.75
C SER A 86 -11.75 -1.87 -33.61
N GLN A 87 -11.07 -1.14 -32.71
CA GLN A 87 -10.44 -1.69 -31.50
C GLN A 87 -11.49 -2.06 -30.45
N ILE A 88 -12.55 -1.26 -30.33
CA ILE A 88 -13.71 -1.58 -29.48
C ILE A 88 -14.41 -2.84 -30.02
N ASP A 89 -14.66 -2.95 -31.32
CA ASP A 89 -15.29 -4.12 -31.94
C ASP A 89 -14.45 -5.39 -31.79
N THR A 90 -13.13 -5.27 -31.89
CA THR A 90 -12.22 -6.41 -31.65
C THR A 90 -12.16 -6.80 -30.18
N MET A 91 -12.17 -5.84 -29.25
CA MET A 91 -12.33 -6.11 -27.82
C MET A 91 -13.67 -6.78 -27.50
N ILE A 92 -14.78 -6.30 -28.06
CA ILE A 92 -16.11 -6.92 -27.91
C ILE A 92 -16.10 -8.35 -28.43
N LYS A 93 -15.53 -8.60 -29.62
CA LYS A 93 -15.41 -9.96 -30.18
C LYS A 93 -14.52 -10.86 -29.32
N ASN A 94 -13.49 -10.34 -28.69
CA ASN A 94 -12.61 -11.10 -27.80
C ASN A 94 -13.28 -11.39 -26.46
N ILE A 95 -14.03 -10.43 -25.89
CA ILE A 95 -14.82 -10.62 -24.66
C ILE A 95 -15.98 -11.59 -24.91
N GLN A 96 -16.68 -11.50 -26.04
CA GLN A 96 -17.72 -12.46 -26.42
C GLN A 96 -17.14 -13.87 -26.57
N ARG A 97 -15.97 -14.01 -27.21
CA ARG A 97 -15.25 -15.30 -27.28
C ARG A 97 -14.77 -15.81 -25.92
N ALA A 98 -14.39 -14.93 -25.00
CA ALA A 98 -13.95 -15.31 -23.66
C ALA A 98 -15.11 -15.63 -22.70
N SER A 99 -16.24 -14.93 -22.84
CA SER A 99 -17.48 -15.13 -22.07
C SER A 99 -18.25 -16.37 -22.54
N ALA A 100 -18.04 -16.80 -23.78
CA ALA A 100 -18.63 -18.02 -24.35
C ALA A 100 -17.95 -19.33 -23.88
N LYS A 101 -17.23 -19.34 -22.75
CA LYS A 101 -17.00 -20.60 -22.03
C LYS A 101 -18.31 -20.95 -21.33
N GLU A 102 -19.21 -21.57 -22.09
CA GLU A 102 -20.49 -22.04 -21.60
C GLU A 102 -20.28 -22.85 -20.31
N LEU A 103 -20.95 -22.46 -19.23
CA LEU A 103 -20.93 -23.25 -18.00
C LEU A 103 -21.42 -24.66 -18.35
N PRO A 104 -20.67 -25.72 -17.93
CA PRO A 104 -21.07 -27.10 -18.17
C PRO A 104 -22.53 -27.33 -17.75
N LEU A 105 -23.29 -28.01 -18.61
CA LEU A 105 -24.72 -28.27 -18.41
C LEU A 105 -25.00 -28.91 -17.04
N GLU A 106 -24.12 -29.81 -16.59
CA GLU A 106 -24.19 -30.47 -15.29
C GLU A 106 -24.18 -29.49 -14.11
N ILE A 107 -23.34 -28.45 -14.17
CA ILE A 107 -23.28 -27.42 -13.12
C ILE A 107 -24.58 -26.59 -13.12
N LYS A 108 -25.10 -26.23 -14.29
CA LYS A 108 -26.35 -25.46 -14.41
C LYS A 108 -27.53 -26.24 -13.83
N GLU A 109 -27.65 -27.53 -14.14
CA GLU A 109 -28.71 -28.37 -13.57
C GLU A 109 -28.63 -28.49 -12.05
N LYS A 110 -27.42 -28.65 -11.49
CA LYS A 110 -27.21 -28.71 -10.04
C LYS A 110 -27.50 -27.35 -9.39
N GLN A 111 -27.13 -26.24 -10.04
CA GLN A 111 -27.45 -24.88 -9.60
C GLN A 111 -28.96 -24.65 -9.53
N GLU A 112 -29.70 -25.05 -10.57
CA GLU A 112 -31.15 -24.92 -10.60
C GLU A 112 -31.83 -25.71 -9.48
N LYS A 113 -31.33 -26.91 -9.14
CA LYS A 113 -31.83 -27.70 -8.00
C LYS A 113 -31.62 -27.01 -6.66
N VAL A 114 -30.49 -26.32 -6.47
CA VAL A 114 -30.23 -25.51 -5.27
C VAL A 114 -31.21 -24.35 -5.20
N VAL A 115 -31.38 -23.62 -6.31
CA VAL A 115 -32.28 -22.48 -6.39
C VAL A 115 -33.74 -22.91 -6.18
N ALA A 116 -34.16 -24.01 -6.79
CA ALA A 116 -35.51 -24.58 -6.61
C ALA A 116 -35.75 -24.92 -5.14
N CYS A 117 -34.81 -25.63 -4.50
CA CYS A 117 -34.95 -25.98 -3.08
C CYS A 117 -35.08 -24.73 -2.19
N TYR A 118 -34.26 -23.70 -2.39
CA TYR A 118 -34.35 -22.46 -1.62
C TYR A 118 -35.61 -21.65 -1.89
N ARG A 119 -36.15 -21.70 -3.11
CA ARG A 119 -37.43 -21.06 -3.45
C ARG A 119 -38.61 -21.74 -2.74
N GLU A 120 -38.57 -23.07 -2.62
CA GLU A 120 -39.57 -23.86 -1.91
C GLU A 120 -39.42 -23.77 -0.38
N ASN A 121 -38.19 -23.60 0.12
CA ASN A 121 -37.85 -23.61 1.55
C ASN A 121 -37.29 -22.26 2.05
N LYS A 122 -38.03 -21.17 1.84
CA LYS A 122 -37.58 -19.80 2.14
C LYS A 122 -37.11 -19.58 3.58
N ASP A 123 -37.81 -20.15 4.55
CA ASP A 123 -37.50 -20.02 5.98
C ASP A 123 -36.73 -21.23 6.56
N LYS A 124 -36.41 -22.22 5.72
CA LYS A 124 -35.74 -23.47 6.11
C LYS A 124 -34.53 -23.74 5.23
N SER A 125 -33.63 -22.77 5.19
CA SER A 125 -32.40 -22.82 4.38
C SER A 125 -31.53 -24.06 4.64
N LEU A 126 -31.57 -24.60 5.87
CA LEU A 126 -30.85 -25.80 6.24
C LEU A 126 -31.36 -27.06 5.54
N ASN A 127 -32.59 -27.10 5.01
CA ASN A 127 -33.11 -28.29 4.30
C ASN A 127 -32.42 -28.53 2.94
N CYS A 128 -31.79 -27.50 2.37
CA CYS A 128 -31.20 -27.54 1.03
C CYS A 128 -29.72 -27.92 1.02
N TRP A 129 -29.17 -28.36 2.15
CA TRP A 129 -27.75 -28.68 2.31
C TRP A 129 -27.27 -29.74 1.32
N LYS A 130 -28.11 -30.75 1.02
CA LYS A 130 -27.76 -31.84 0.10
C LYS A 130 -27.55 -31.31 -1.32
N GLN A 131 -28.45 -30.47 -1.82
CA GLN A 131 -28.35 -29.84 -3.13
C GLN A 131 -27.10 -28.96 -3.22
N VAL A 132 -26.75 -28.26 -2.14
CA VAL A 132 -25.54 -27.43 -2.07
C VAL A 132 -24.27 -28.28 -2.10
N VAL A 133 -24.24 -29.42 -1.39
CA VAL A 133 -23.11 -30.36 -1.42
C VAL A 133 -22.92 -30.94 -2.83
N ASP A 134 -24.01 -31.39 -3.46
CA ASP A 134 -24.00 -31.90 -4.83
C ASP A 134 -23.47 -30.85 -5.83
N PHE A 135 -23.92 -29.60 -5.70
CA PHE A 135 -23.44 -28.50 -6.55
C PHE A 135 -21.95 -28.23 -6.35
N LYS A 136 -21.48 -28.19 -5.09
CA LYS A 136 -20.06 -28.02 -4.78
C LYS A 136 -19.22 -29.14 -5.39
N GLN A 137 -19.69 -30.39 -5.31
CA GLN A 137 -18.98 -31.53 -5.88
C GLN A 137 -18.88 -31.42 -7.41
N ALA A 138 -19.97 -31.07 -8.10
CA ALA A 138 -19.96 -30.88 -9.55
C ALA A 138 -18.97 -29.77 -9.98
N VAL A 139 -18.93 -28.66 -9.23
CA VAL A 139 -17.97 -27.57 -9.47
C VAL A 139 -16.53 -28.03 -9.27
N LEU A 140 -16.25 -28.80 -8.21
CA LEU A 140 -14.90 -29.31 -7.94
C LEU A 140 -14.40 -30.24 -9.05
N GLU A 141 -15.26 -31.12 -9.57
CA GLU A 141 -14.87 -32.02 -10.67
C GLU A 141 -14.58 -31.25 -11.97
N GLU A 142 -15.38 -30.25 -12.31
CA GLU A 142 -15.10 -29.39 -13.46
C GLU A 142 -13.86 -28.51 -13.27
N GLN A 143 -13.60 -28.03 -12.04
CA GLN A 143 -12.36 -27.32 -11.72
C GLN A 143 -11.14 -28.22 -11.91
N LYS A 144 -11.18 -29.48 -11.46
CA LYS A 144 -10.10 -30.46 -11.70
C LYS A 144 -9.87 -30.68 -13.19
N LYS A 145 -10.94 -30.88 -13.96
CA LYS A 145 -10.86 -31.03 -15.43
C LYS A 145 -10.22 -29.78 -16.07
N PHE A 146 -10.63 -28.59 -15.66
CA PHE A 146 -10.08 -27.34 -16.18
C PHE A 146 -8.59 -27.18 -15.87
N ILE A 147 -8.18 -27.44 -14.62
CA ILE A 147 -6.77 -27.39 -14.20
C ILE A 147 -5.95 -28.41 -15.00
N SER A 148 -6.43 -29.64 -15.13
CA SER A 148 -5.74 -30.70 -15.89
C SER A 148 -5.57 -30.40 -17.38
N LYS A 149 -6.49 -29.63 -17.98
CA LYS A 149 -6.42 -29.23 -19.40
C LYS A 149 -5.45 -28.06 -19.64
N THR A 150 -5.12 -27.31 -18.60
CA THR A 150 -4.32 -26.07 -18.69
C THR A 150 -2.82 -26.32 -18.44
N HIS A 151 -2.45 -27.54 -18.05
CA HIS A 151 -1.07 -28.02 -17.90
C HIS A 151 -0.76 -29.06 -18.98
#